data_AF-A0A136N964-F1
#
_entry.id   AF-A0A136N964-F1
#
_cell.length_a   1.000
_cell.length_b   1.000
_cell.length_c   1.000
_cell.angle_alpha   90.00
_cell.angle_beta   90.00
_cell.angle_gamma   90.00
#
_symmetry.space_group_name_H-M   'P 1'
#
loop_
_entity.id
_entity.type
_entity.pdbx_description
1 polymer ?
#
loop_
_entity_poly.entity_id
_entity_poly.type
_entity_poly.pdbx_seq_one_letter_code
_entity_poly.pdbx_strand_id
1 'polypeptide(L)'
;MQTQKQVLDRIMYATDEWQQLSFSKSMIDSINKDIVKSIDDEIDDEDDDTNSSTPIKNENEMMESLGIDMTDINTKKKESKNENSKRTKEKVNKEEETESLSADDFALEFSQKEREEIKNNSEQATFKLDKKTKKKLKIIENFAQIPYSTYLYDMLENARKATRLFQDADSSSVYLRQYLIDTVNVNAEVKKEAWDEYLIALEDYYAKEIPAAASHLEKALLLDEIFYSAHLKMGDVYYLMNKDSMAVVEYKYASVLEPTNPTPLEKLSAMFYNKGQFEESAAFAIEAIMKYPHAHLFKVLGKILEKTGRELNTQWIKREVYPLKTKNINEEIVVDDKSPWWHYQSVKQDVFNFYDTSGVVVPNEKTQERYLEVYAWKKMLNNTSPKHFQFARAMEKMGYLDCYVLISLFHIDLYSQFIDIVKTHPEKVKKIFLHSHQLG
;
A
#
# COMPACT_ATOMS: atom_id res chain seq x y z
N MET A 1 20.85 -29.46 6.00
CA MET A 1 21.29 -29.70 4.60
C MET A 1 20.17 -30.23 3.73
N GLN A 2 19.43 -31.28 4.11
CA GLN A 2 18.37 -31.85 3.25
C GLN A 2 17.23 -30.86 2.95
N THR A 3 16.72 -30.13 3.94
CA THR A 3 15.69 -29.11 3.75
C THR A 3 16.17 -27.88 2.96
N GLN A 4 17.35 -27.34 3.26
CA GLN A 4 17.93 -26.23 2.47
C GLN A 4 18.17 -26.63 1.00
N LYS A 5 18.61 -27.87 0.76
CA LYS A 5 18.78 -28.40 -0.60
C LYS A 5 17.43 -28.51 -1.31
N GLN A 6 16.40 -29.01 -0.63
CA GLN A 6 15.03 -29.03 -1.17
C GLN A 6 14.52 -27.64 -1.52
N VAL A 7 14.77 -26.63 -0.67
CA VAL A 7 14.41 -25.23 -0.95
C VAL A 7 15.13 -24.75 -2.22
N LEU A 8 16.44 -24.99 -2.33
CA LEU A 8 17.22 -24.55 -3.50
C LEU A 8 16.78 -25.25 -4.80
N ASP A 9 16.55 -26.56 -4.75
CA ASP A 9 16.15 -27.36 -5.92
C ASP A 9 14.78 -26.90 -6.45
N ARG A 10 13.84 -26.54 -5.56
CA ARG A 10 12.53 -25.96 -5.95
C ARG A 10 12.68 -24.60 -6.63
N ILE A 11 13.50 -23.70 -6.08
CA ILE A 11 13.68 -22.36 -6.67
C ILE A 11 14.39 -22.43 -8.04
N MET A 12 15.37 -23.33 -8.20
CA MET A 12 16.10 -23.51 -9.47
C MET A 12 15.22 -24.05 -10.60
N TYR A 13 14.35 -25.04 -10.32
CA TYR A 13 13.45 -25.58 -11.34
C TYR A 13 12.45 -24.54 -11.85
N ALA A 14 11.93 -23.69 -10.96
CA ALA A 14 11.03 -22.60 -11.33
C ALA A 14 11.69 -21.54 -12.23
N THR A 15 12.99 -21.28 -12.03
CA THR A 15 13.70 -20.25 -12.80
C THR A 15 13.86 -20.64 -14.27
N ASP A 16 14.05 -21.93 -14.56
CA ASP A 16 14.19 -22.44 -15.93
C ASP A 16 12.86 -22.42 -16.71
N GLU A 17 11.71 -22.68 -16.05
CA GLU A 17 10.38 -22.57 -16.68
C GLU A 17 10.03 -21.12 -17.06
N TRP A 18 10.46 -20.14 -16.27
CA TRP A 18 10.16 -18.73 -16.51
C TRP A 18 11.11 -18.02 -17.47
N GLN A 19 12.36 -18.47 -17.61
CA GLN A 19 13.25 -17.96 -18.67
C GLN A 19 12.64 -18.17 -20.07
N GLN A 20 11.72 -19.14 -20.22
CA GLN A 20 11.00 -19.41 -21.47
C GLN A 20 9.80 -18.47 -21.70
N LEU A 21 9.35 -17.72 -20.70
CA LEU A 21 8.15 -16.87 -20.70
C LEU A 21 8.47 -15.36 -20.72
N SER A 22 9.64 -14.96 -21.25
CA SER A 22 10.24 -13.62 -21.11
C SER A 22 9.23 -12.46 -21.07
N PHE A 23 8.94 -11.99 -19.86
CA PHE A 23 8.30 -10.70 -19.63
C PHE A 23 9.29 -9.62 -20.01
N SER A 24 9.15 -9.00 -21.17
CA SER A 24 9.94 -7.82 -21.44
C SER A 24 9.38 -7.04 -22.61
N LYS A 25 9.07 -5.77 -22.35
CA LYS A 25 9.12 -4.62 -23.26
C LYS A 25 8.28 -4.69 -24.54
N SER A 26 8.35 -5.73 -25.36
CA SER A 26 7.51 -5.92 -26.55
C SER A 26 6.02 -6.00 -26.21
N MET A 27 5.65 -6.53 -25.04
CA MET A 27 4.26 -6.64 -24.60
C MET A 27 3.72 -5.30 -24.07
N ILE A 28 4.54 -4.55 -23.32
CA ILE A 28 4.22 -3.18 -22.89
C ILE A 28 4.21 -2.21 -24.08
N ASP A 29 5.13 -2.36 -25.03
CA ASP A 29 5.18 -1.60 -26.28
C ASP A 29 4.04 -2.01 -27.25
N SER A 30 3.58 -3.27 -27.20
CA SER A 30 2.36 -3.72 -27.89
C SER A 30 1.15 -3.04 -27.29
N ILE A 31 0.98 -3.10 -25.98
CA ILE A 31 -0.11 -2.42 -25.26
C ILE A 31 -0.07 -0.91 -25.54
N ASN A 32 1.09 -0.27 -25.53
CA ASN A 32 1.20 1.16 -25.88
C ASN A 32 0.85 1.42 -27.35
N LYS A 33 1.18 0.51 -28.29
CA LYS A 33 0.78 0.62 -29.70
C LYS A 33 -0.71 0.37 -29.91
N ASP A 34 -1.28 -0.61 -29.22
CA ASP A 34 -2.68 -0.99 -29.30
C ASP A 34 -3.56 0.09 -28.64
N ILE A 35 -3.08 0.74 -27.57
CA ILE A 35 -3.70 1.94 -26.96
C ILE A 35 -3.65 3.14 -27.90
N VAL A 36 -2.50 3.44 -28.52
CA VAL A 36 -2.39 4.54 -29.50
C VAL A 36 -3.33 4.28 -30.68
N LYS A 37 -3.41 3.03 -31.13
CA LYS A 37 -4.30 2.63 -32.22
C LYS A 37 -5.78 2.66 -31.84
N SER A 38 -6.16 2.26 -30.62
CA SER A 38 -7.55 2.36 -30.15
C SER A 38 -7.99 3.80 -29.91
N ILE A 39 -7.07 4.70 -29.51
CA ILE A 39 -7.34 6.13 -29.42
C ILE A 39 -7.57 6.70 -30.83
N ASP A 40 -6.76 6.31 -31.81
CA ASP A 40 -6.96 6.73 -33.20
C ASP A 40 -8.27 6.16 -33.81
N ASP A 41 -8.62 4.90 -33.50
CA ASP A 41 -9.84 4.25 -34.00
C ASP A 41 -11.13 4.76 -33.29
N GLU A 42 -11.09 5.15 -32.00
CA GLU A 42 -12.24 5.71 -31.26
C GLU A 42 -12.46 7.22 -31.53
N ILE A 43 -11.44 7.96 -31.99
CA ILE A 43 -11.59 9.35 -32.44
C ILE A 43 -12.30 9.42 -33.82
N ASP A 44 -12.22 8.36 -34.63
CA ASP A 44 -12.88 8.29 -35.94
C ASP A 44 -14.36 7.81 -35.87
N ASP A 45 -14.80 7.26 -34.72
CA ASP A 45 -16.17 6.72 -34.51
C ASP A 45 -17.09 7.65 -33.68
N GLU A 46 -16.76 8.94 -33.53
CA GLU A 46 -17.62 9.93 -32.81
C GLU A 46 -18.98 10.24 -33.48
N ASP A 47 -19.32 9.60 -34.60
CA ASP A 47 -20.59 9.82 -35.32
C ASP A 47 -21.28 8.49 -35.69
N ASP A 48 -21.57 7.58 -34.76
CA ASP A 48 -22.91 6.95 -34.70
C ASP A 48 -23.11 5.99 -33.51
N ASP A 49 -24.38 5.96 -33.13
CA ASP A 49 -25.10 4.84 -32.53
C ASP A 49 -25.17 4.64 -31.00
N THR A 50 -26.37 5.00 -30.55
CA THR A 50 -27.16 4.37 -29.49
C THR A 50 -27.13 2.82 -29.55
N ASN A 51 -26.63 2.14 -28.50
CA ASN A 51 -27.39 1.03 -27.91
C ASN A 51 -26.90 0.52 -26.53
N SER A 52 -27.90 0.42 -25.66
CA SER A 52 -28.05 -0.40 -24.44
C SER A 52 -26.81 -1.04 -23.81
N SER A 53 -26.22 -0.34 -22.83
CA SER A 53 -25.48 -0.99 -21.75
C SER A 53 -26.45 -1.33 -20.61
N THR A 54 -26.51 -2.60 -20.21
CA THR A 54 -26.94 -2.91 -18.85
C THR A 54 -25.86 -2.41 -17.90
N PRO A 55 -26.19 -1.54 -16.93
CA PRO A 55 -25.19 -1.04 -16.00
C PRO A 55 -24.65 -2.19 -15.17
N ILE A 56 -23.33 -2.33 -15.11
CA ILE A 56 -22.69 -3.13 -14.07
C ILE A 56 -23.09 -2.48 -12.75
N LYS A 57 -23.92 -3.19 -11.98
CA LYS A 57 -24.30 -2.77 -10.64
C LYS A 57 -23.19 -3.17 -9.68
N ASN A 58 -22.71 -2.16 -8.95
CA ASN A 58 -21.98 -2.20 -7.68
C ASN A 58 -20.44 -2.17 -7.74
N GLU A 59 -19.95 -0.98 -7.43
CA GLU A 59 -18.64 -0.63 -6.86
C GLU A 59 -18.14 -1.60 -5.77
N ASN A 60 -19.06 -2.22 -5.01
CA ASN A 60 -18.73 -3.26 -4.05
C ASN A 60 -18.05 -4.47 -4.70
N GLU A 61 -18.34 -4.84 -5.96
CA GLU A 61 -17.68 -5.97 -6.63
C GLU A 61 -16.23 -5.65 -7.04
N MET A 62 -15.86 -4.39 -7.31
CA MET A 62 -14.47 -4.02 -7.59
C MET A 62 -13.61 -4.15 -6.33
N MET A 63 -14.14 -3.74 -5.17
CA MET A 63 -13.50 -3.86 -3.87
C MET A 63 -13.57 -5.30 -3.31
N GLU A 64 -14.66 -6.04 -3.55
CA GLU A 64 -14.85 -7.45 -3.16
C GLU A 64 -14.08 -8.41 -4.09
N SER A 65 -13.82 -8.08 -5.36
CA SER A 65 -13.02 -8.92 -6.28
C SER A 65 -11.55 -9.03 -5.83
N LEU A 66 -11.07 -8.02 -5.08
CA LEU A 66 -9.80 -8.01 -4.38
C LEU A 66 -9.90 -8.60 -2.95
N GLY A 67 -11.07 -9.09 -2.56
CA GLY A 67 -11.43 -9.95 -1.43
C GLY A 67 -10.86 -9.59 -0.07
N ILE A 68 -11.24 -8.44 0.49
CA ILE A 68 -11.13 -8.16 1.93
C ILE A 68 -12.35 -7.33 2.38
N ASP A 69 -13.34 -8.03 2.94
CA ASP A 69 -14.28 -7.45 3.89
C ASP A 69 -13.51 -7.14 5.18
N MET A 70 -13.37 -5.86 5.51
CA MET A 70 -12.64 -5.39 6.70
C MET A 70 -13.49 -5.50 7.99
N THR A 71 -14.68 -6.09 7.95
CA THR A 71 -15.59 -6.15 9.11
C THR A 71 -15.23 -7.23 10.15
N ASP A 72 -14.36 -8.19 9.85
CA ASP A 72 -14.12 -9.35 10.72
C ASP A 72 -12.92 -9.23 11.69
N ILE A 73 -12.69 -8.04 12.24
CA ILE A 73 -11.87 -7.86 13.45
C ILE A 73 -12.74 -7.35 14.60
N ASN A 74 -13.56 -8.23 15.18
CA ASN A 74 -13.82 -8.13 16.61
C ASN A 74 -14.21 -9.47 17.28
N THR A 75 -13.23 -9.99 18.03
CA THR A 75 -13.29 -10.88 19.20
C THR A 75 -14.59 -11.64 19.49
N LYS A 76 -14.49 -12.97 19.46
CA LYS A 76 -15.35 -13.92 20.17
C LYS A 76 -15.61 -13.46 21.62
N LYS A 77 -16.81 -12.98 21.93
CA LYS A 77 -17.30 -12.90 23.31
C LYS A 77 -17.88 -14.24 23.73
N LYS A 78 -17.21 -14.87 24.69
CA LYS A 78 -17.72 -16.00 25.48
C LYS A 78 -19.12 -15.71 26.00
N GLU A 79 -20.03 -16.64 25.78
CA GLU A 79 -21.32 -16.71 26.45
C GLU A 79 -21.11 -16.89 27.97
N SER A 80 -21.73 -16.02 28.76
CA SER A 80 -22.07 -16.32 30.16
C SER A 80 -23.50 -15.87 30.41
N LYS A 81 -24.35 -16.84 30.75
CA LYS A 81 -25.77 -16.70 31.09
C LYS A 81 -25.99 -15.96 32.42
N ASN A 82 -27.25 -15.48 32.55
CA ASN A 82 -28.00 -15.04 33.74
C ASN A 82 -27.93 -13.56 34.13
N GLU A 83 -28.99 -12.89 34.59
CA GLU A 83 -30.46 -13.11 34.59
C GLU A 83 -31.08 -11.74 34.93
N ASN A 84 -32.28 -11.49 34.39
CA ASN A 84 -33.38 -10.65 34.88
C ASN A 84 -33.15 -9.19 35.38
N SER A 85 -33.75 -8.21 34.67
CA SER A 85 -34.83 -7.36 35.24
C SER A 85 -35.41 -6.34 34.23
N LYS A 86 -36.63 -6.66 33.77
CA LYS A 86 -37.82 -5.82 33.48
C LYS A 86 -37.68 -4.36 32.94
N ARG A 87 -38.23 -4.22 31.72
CA ARG A 87 -39.17 -3.18 31.19
C ARG A 87 -38.79 -1.70 31.30
N THR A 88 -38.61 -1.08 30.13
CA THR A 88 -39.63 -0.19 29.51
C THR A 88 -39.39 -0.10 27.99
N LYS A 89 -40.49 -0.11 27.23
CA LYS A 89 -40.51 0.01 25.77
C LYS A 89 -40.35 1.47 25.38
N GLU A 90 -39.39 1.79 24.53
CA GLU A 90 -39.47 2.91 23.58
C GLU A 90 -38.84 2.45 22.26
N LYS A 91 -39.64 2.56 21.19
CA LYS A 91 -39.24 2.27 19.82
C LYS A 91 -38.28 3.38 19.35
N VAL A 92 -37.08 3.02 18.93
CA VAL A 92 -36.32 3.77 17.92
C VAL A 92 -35.60 2.73 17.06
N ASN A 93 -35.97 2.66 15.78
CA ASN A 93 -35.22 1.96 14.76
C ASN A 93 -33.82 2.58 14.67
N LYS A 94 -32.78 1.76 14.75
CA LYS A 94 -31.44 2.08 14.27
C LYS A 94 -30.94 0.86 13.52
N GLU A 95 -31.08 0.93 12.20
CA GLU A 95 -30.15 0.27 11.30
C GLU A 95 -28.84 1.05 11.47
N GLU A 96 -27.84 0.43 12.11
CA GLU A 96 -26.48 0.94 12.11
C GLU A 96 -25.84 0.45 10.81
N GLU A 97 -25.95 1.28 9.77
CA GLU A 97 -25.07 1.19 8.61
C GLU A 97 -23.63 1.43 9.09
N THR A 98 -22.78 0.43 8.86
CA THR A 98 -21.35 0.52 9.11
C THR A 98 -20.72 1.10 7.85
N GLU A 99 -20.54 2.42 7.81
CA GLU A 99 -19.70 3.07 6.81
C GLU A 99 -18.26 2.59 6.98
N SER A 100 -17.80 1.75 6.06
CA SER A 100 -16.38 1.48 5.86
C SER A 100 -15.74 2.72 5.24
N LEU A 101 -15.19 3.60 6.08
CA LEU A 101 -14.37 4.72 5.61
C LEU A 101 -13.15 4.17 4.86
N SER A 102 -13.04 4.52 3.58
CA SER A 102 -11.86 4.24 2.79
C SER A 102 -10.70 5.12 3.25
N ALA A 103 -9.46 4.71 3.00
CA ALA A 103 -8.27 5.50 3.33
C ALA A 103 -8.15 6.79 2.48
N ASP A 104 -9.05 6.99 1.51
CA ASP A 104 -9.07 8.17 0.64
C ASP A 104 -9.93 9.32 1.23
N ASP A 105 -10.67 9.10 2.32
CA ASP A 105 -11.73 10.02 2.79
C ASP A 105 -11.35 11.02 3.90
N PHE A 106 -10.06 11.26 4.18
CA PHE A 106 -9.69 12.16 5.28
C PHE A 106 -9.02 13.46 4.84
N ALA A 107 -9.84 14.32 4.26
CA ALA A 107 -9.63 15.77 4.29
C ALA A 107 -10.95 16.50 4.62
N LEU A 108 -11.52 16.24 5.79
CA LEU A 108 -12.43 17.21 6.42
C LEU A 108 -11.59 18.39 6.96
N GLU A 109 -11.05 19.19 6.06
CA GLU A 109 -10.49 20.49 6.41
C GLU A 109 -11.66 21.46 6.65
N PHE A 110 -12.15 21.53 7.89
CA PHE A 110 -13.10 22.59 8.26
C PHE A 110 -12.49 23.94 7.92
N SER A 111 -13.17 24.68 7.04
CA SER A 111 -12.79 26.03 6.69
C SER A 111 -12.75 26.90 7.94
N GLN A 112 -11.92 27.95 7.96
CA GLN A 112 -11.88 28.89 9.08
C GLN A 112 -13.28 29.48 9.37
N LYS A 113 -14.10 29.62 8.33
CA LYS A 113 -15.46 30.14 8.39
C LYS A 113 -16.42 29.19 9.13
N GLU A 114 -16.34 27.89 8.87
CA GLU A 114 -17.13 26.89 9.61
C GLU A 114 -16.70 26.79 11.08
N ARG A 115 -15.39 26.94 11.36
CA ARG A 115 -14.90 27.00 12.75
C ARG A 115 -15.44 28.22 13.50
N GLU A 116 -15.54 29.36 12.83
CA GLU A 116 -16.13 30.59 13.39
C GLU A 116 -17.65 30.47 13.58
N GLU A 117 -18.36 29.83 12.65
CA GLU A 117 -19.80 29.59 12.77
C GLU A 117 -20.14 28.64 13.92
N ILE A 118 -19.39 27.54 14.07
CA ILE A 118 -19.53 26.60 15.19
C ILE A 118 -19.25 27.32 16.52
N LYS A 119 -18.23 28.19 16.55
CA LYS A 119 -17.89 28.99 17.73
C LYS A 119 -19.02 29.96 18.10
N ASN A 120 -19.53 30.72 17.12
CA ASN A 120 -20.65 31.66 17.33
C ASN A 120 -21.93 30.96 17.80
N ASN A 121 -22.24 29.79 17.24
CA ASN A 121 -23.39 28.97 17.66
C ASN A 121 -23.20 28.38 19.08
N SER A 122 -21.96 28.08 19.48
CA SER A 122 -21.65 27.57 20.81
C SER A 122 -21.77 28.65 21.91
N GLU A 123 -21.46 29.92 21.59
CA GLU A 123 -21.52 31.04 22.55
C GLU A 123 -22.97 31.43 22.92
N GLN A 124 -23.94 31.11 22.06
CA GLN A 124 -25.37 31.39 22.30
C GLN A 124 -26.10 30.28 23.09
N ALA A 125 -25.49 29.10 23.24
CA ALA A 125 -26.13 27.93 23.82
C ALA A 125 -25.85 27.77 25.33
N THR A 126 -26.73 28.29 26.18
CA THR A 126 -26.62 28.14 27.65
C THR A 126 -27.20 26.81 28.15
N PHE A 127 -26.60 25.68 27.76
CA PHE A 127 -26.97 24.38 28.31
C PHE A 127 -26.25 24.13 29.65
N LYS A 128 -27.02 23.94 30.74
CA LYS A 128 -26.48 23.41 32.00
C LYS A 128 -26.05 21.95 31.78
N LEU A 129 -24.77 21.77 31.46
CA LEU A 129 -24.15 20.46 31.29
C LEU A 129 -24.27 19.63 32.56
N ASP A 130 -24.84 18.43 32.44
CA ASP A 130 -24.90 17.48 33.55
C ASP A 130 -23.49 16.99 33.94
N LYS A 131 -23.37 16.43 35.14
CA LYS A 131 -22.08 16.02 35.73
C LYS A 131 -21.34 14.95 34.89
N LYS A 132 -22.07 14.07 34.19
CA LYS A 132 -21.50 13.02 33.33
C LYS A 132 -20.93 13.65 32.05
N THR A 133 -21.65 14.60 31.46
CA THR A 133 -21.20 15.32 30.26
C THR A 133 -20.01 16.23 30.57
N LYS A 134 -19.99 16.92 31.72
CA LYS A 134 -18.80 17.65 32.20
C LYS A 134 -17.57 16.75 32.39
N LYS A 135 -17.76 15.53 32.90
CA LYS A 135 -16.67 14.57 33.06
C LYS A 135 -16.14 14.09 31.71
N LYS A 136 -17.00 13.86 30.72
CA LYS A 136 -16.61 13.53 29.34
C LYS A 136 -15.88 14.70 28.66
N LEU A 137 -16.39 15.93 28.78
CA LEU A 137 -15.73 17.13 28.28
C LEU A 137 -14.34 17.32 28.89
N LYS A 138 -14.18 17.12 30.19
CA LYS A 138 -12.86 17.18 30.83
C LYS A 138 -11.88 16.13 30.27
N ILE A 139 -12.38 14.96 29.90
CA ILE A 139 -11.56 13.94 29.22
C ILE A 139 -11.16 14.43 27.82
N ILE A 140 -12.10 14.99 27.05
CA ILE A 140 -11.85 15.56 25.71
C ILE A 140 -10.88 16.74 25.78
N GLU A 141 -11.05 17.66 26.74
CA GLU A 141 -10.14 18.78 26.99
C GLU A 141 -8.73 18.30 27.32
N ASN A 142 -8.60 17.23 28.11
CA ASN A 142 -7.30 16.62 28.38
C ASN A 142 -6.67 15.99 27.12
N PHE A 143 -7.47 15.38 26.24
CA PHE A 143 -6.98 14.87 24.95
C PHE A 143 -6.59 16.00 23.99
N ALA A 144 -7.34 17.11 23.97
CA ALA A 144 -7.05 18.29 23.17
C ALA A 144 -5.75 19.02 23.59
N GLN A 145 -5.25 18.73 24.81
CA GLN A 145 -3.96 19.24 25.29
C GLN A 145 -2.76 18.43 24.79
N ILE A 146 -2.95 17.23 24.24
CA ILE A 146 -1.85 16.45 23.68
C ILE A 146 -1.43 17.11 22.37
N PRO A 147 -0.16 17.53 22.21
CA PRO A 147 0.32 18.09 20.96
C PRO A 147 0.13 17.08 19.81
N TYR A 148 -0.39 17.56 18.67
CA TYR A 148 -0.56 16.72 17.48
C TYR A 148 0.72 15.97 17.09
N SER A 149 1.89 16.60 17.26
CA SER A 149 3.19 16.00 17.00
C SER A 149 3.48 14.77 17.88
N THR A 150 3.08 14.80 19.16
CA THR A 150 3.24 13.66 20.07
C THR A 150 2.33 12.52 19.65
N TYR A 151 1.06 12.82 19.34
CA TYR A 151 0.13 11.82 18.85
C TYR A 151 0.60 11.16 17.55
N LEU A 152 1.04 11.98 16.59
CA LEU A 152 1.56 11.50 15.31
C LEU A 152 2.81 10.63 15.52
N TYR A 153 3.72 11.03 16.38
CA TYR A 153 4.90 10.23 16.73
C TYR A 153 4.50 8.86 17.30
N ASP A 154 3.61 8.83 18.30
CA ASP A 154 3.15 7.58 18.92
C ASP A 154 2.43 6.68 17.92
N MET A 155 1.62 7.26 17.03
CA MET A 155 0.94 6.52 15.96
C MET A 155 1.95 5.89 15.00
N LEU A 156 2.93 6.66 14.52
CA LEU A 156 3.98 6.17 13.62
C LEU A 156 4.84 5.09 14.27
N GLU A 157 5.18 5.23 15.55
CA GLU A 157 5.97 4.23 16.26
C GLU A 157 5.20 2.92 16.44
N ASN A 158 3.91 2.99 16.75
CA ASN A 158 3.05 1.81 16.81
C ASN A 158 2.88 1.16 15.43
N ALA A 159 2.76 1.95 14.36
CA ALA A 159 2.69 1.44 13.00
C ALA A 159 4.00 0.74 12.56
N ARG A 160 5.16 1.32 12.89
CA ARG A 160 6.49 0.68 12.69
C ARG A 160 6.57 -0.64 13.44
N LYS A 161 6.18 -0.64 14.72
CA LYS A 161 6.16 -1.86 15.53
C LYS A 161 5.24 -2.93 14.95
N ALA A 162 4.07 -2.55 14.43
CA ALA A 162 3.12 -3.48 13.82
C ALA A 162 3.71 -4.14 12.58
N THR A 163 4.24 -3.37 11.62
CA THR A 163 4.86 -3.89 10.39
C THR A 163 6.11 -4.74 10.63
N ARG A 164 6.78 -4.56 11.77
CA ARG A 164 7.89 -5.42 12.20
C ARG A 164 7.45 -6.79 12.74
N LEU A 165 6.30 -6.85 13.40
CA LEU A 165 5.83 -8.01 14.16
C LEU A 165 4.77 -8.84 13.44
N PHE A 166 4.05 -8.25 12.50
CA PHE A 166 2.95 -8.89 11.78
C PHE A 166 3.15 -8.72 10.27
N GLN A 167 2.91 -9.80 9.51
CA GLN A 167 2.97 -9.80 8.06
C GLN A 167 1.90 -8.87 7.46
N ASP A 168 0.67 -8.95 7.97
CA ASP A 168 -0.51 -8.27 7.43
C ASP A 168 -0.86 -7.00 8.25
N ALA A 169 0.08 -6.06 8.33
CA ALA A 169 -0.11 -4.78 9.00
C ALA A 169 -0.46 -3.65 8.00
N ASP A 170 -1.49 -3.87 7.17
CA ASP A 170 -1.79 -3.04 5.99
C ASP A 170 -2.04 -1.57 6.33
N SER A 171 -2.97 -1.26 7.24
CA SER A 171 -3.24 0.13 7.66
C SER A 171 -1.99 0.82 8.21
N SER A 172 -1.18 0.09 9.00
CA SER A 172 0.08 0.62 9.52
C SER A 172 1.07 0.94 8.41
N SER A 173 1.19 0.05 7.41
CA SER A 173 2.05 0.26 6.25
C SER A 173 1.60 1.46 5.41
N VAL A 174 0.30 1.65 5.23
CA VAL A 174 -0.29 2.80 4.52
C VAL A 174 0.00 4.10 5.27
N TYR A 175 -0.26 4.17 6.58
CA TYR A 175 0.06 5.37 7.37
C TYR A 175 1.54 5.71 7.32
N LEU A 176 2.41 4.70 7.42
CA LEU A 176 3.85 4.94 7.32
C LEU A 176 4.25 5.51 5.95
N ARG A 177 3.67 5.01 4.85
CA ARG A 177 3.90 5.58 3.53
C ARG A 177 3.41 7.04 3.46
N GLN A 178 2.15 7.28 3.80
CA GLN A 178 1.53 8.60 3.71
C GLN A 178 2.31 9.67 4.49
N TYR A 179 2.71 9.37 5.73
CA TYR A 179 3.35 10.36 6.60
C TYR A 179 4.88 10.45 6.44
N LEU A 180 5.55 9.42 5.92
CA LEU A 180 7.02 9.40 5.85
C LEU A 180 7.58 9.44 4.43
N ILE A 181 6.78 9.06 3.42
CA ILE A 181 7.17 9.00 2.01
C ILE A 181 6.41 10.03 1.19
N ASP A 182 5.08 10.02 1.29
CA ASP A 182 4.19 10.88 0.50
C ASP A 182 4.07 12.28 1.14
N THR A 183 5.20 12.88 1.48
CA THR A 183 5.26 14.12 2.26
C THR A 183 4.91 15.37 1.44
N VAL A 184 4.87 15.24 0.11
CA VAL A 184 4.52 16.32 -0.81
C VAL A 184 3.06 16.12 -1.21
N ASN A 185 2.22 17.11 -0.93
CA ASN A 185 0.86 17.11 -1.45
C ASN A 185 0.88 17.51 -2.94
N VAL A 186 0.75 16.52 -3.80
CA VAL A 186 0.65 16.63 -5.27
C VAL A 186 -0.41 17.61 -5.72
N ASN A 187 -1.51 17.69 -4.96
CA ASN A 187 -2.65 18.53 -5.28
C ASN A 187 -2.59 19.91 -4.59
N ALA A 188 -1.49 20.26 -3.91
CA ALA A 188 -1.42 21.49 -3.11
C ALA A 188 -1.63 22.76 -3.93
N GLU A 189 -1.26 22.74 -5.21
CA GLU A 189 -1.35 23.90 -6.12
C GLU A 189 -2.58 23.84 -7.04
N VAL A 190 -3.48 22.87 -6.83
CA VAL A 190 -4.68 22.72 -7.65
C VAL A 190 -5.57 23.96 -7.52
N LYS A 191 -6.01 24.48 -8.66
CA LYS A 191 -6.93 25.63 -8.69
C LYS A 191 -8.22 25.31 -7.95
N LYS A 192 -8.72 26.27 -7.17
CA LYS A 192 -9.96 26.08 -6.40
C LYS A 192 -11.13 25.66 -7.30
N GLU A 193 -11.26 26.28 -8.47
CA GLU A 193 -12.32 25.95 -9.42
C GLU A 193 -12.22 24.50 -9.92
N ALA A 194 -10.99 24.00 -10.14
CA ALA A 194 -10.78 22.60 -10.51
C ALA A 194 -11.15 21.67 -9.36
N TRP A 195 -10.80 22.04 -8.12
CA TRP A 195 -11.16 21.30 -6.92
C TRP A 195 -12.68 21.25 -6.69
N ASP A 196 -13.39 22.37 -6.90
CA ASP A 196 -14.84 22.45 -6.77
C ASP A 196 -15.54 21.52 -7.79
N GLU A 197 -15.08 21.50 -9.06
CA GLU A 197 -15.58 20.57 -10.09
C GLU A 197 -15.27 19.10 -9.74
N TYR A 198 -14.08 18.82 -9.20
CA TYR A 198 -13.72 17.48 -8.73
C TYR A 198 -14.60 16.99 -7.58
N LEU A 199 -14.95 17.86 -6.62
CA LEU A 199 -15.84 17.50 -5.52
C LEU A 199 -17.25 17.16 -6.02
N ILE A 200 -17.79 17.94 -6.97
CA ILE A 200 -19.07 17.62 -7.62
C ILE A 200 -18.98 16.27 -8.33
N ALA A 201 -17.88 16.02 -9.05
CA ALA A 201 -17.70 14.74 -9.72
C ALA A 201 -17.65 13.55 -8.75
N LEU A 202 -17.07 13.72 -7.56
CA LEU A 202 -17.10 12.68 -6.52
C LEU A 202 -18.53 12.43 -6.02
N GLU A 203 -19.32 13.48 -5.81
CA GLU A 203 -20.74 13.33 -5.44
C GLU A 203 -21.52 12.56 -6.50
N ASP A 204 -21.36 12.92 -7.78
CA ASP A 204 -21.98 12.22 -8.91
C ASP A 204 -21.51 10.76 -9.04
N TYR A 205 -20.22 10.52 -8.83
CA TYR A 205 -19.62 9.19 -8.88
C TYR A 205 -20.24 8.28 -7.81
N TYR A 206 -20.34 8.75 -6.56
CA TYR A 206 -20.98 7.98 -5.48
C TYR A 206 -22.50 7.86 -5.63
N ALA A 207 -23.14 8.84 -6.27
CA ALA A 207 -24.54 8.75 -6.68
C ALA A 207 -24.76 7.74 -7.85
N LYS A 208 -23.68 7.20 -8.42
CA LYS A 208 -23.66 6.32 -9.60
C LYS A 208 -24.12 7.01 -10.89
N GLU A 209 -24.08 8.33 -10.93
CA GLU A 209 -24.33 9.16 -12.11
C GLU A 209 -23.03 9.30 -12.92
N ILE A 210 -22.52 8.16 -13.42
CA ILE A 210 -21.18 8.05 -14.04
C ILE A 210 -20.93 9.06 -15.18
N PRO A 211 -21.88 9.33 -16.10
CA PRO A 211 -21.67 10.35 -17.15
C PRO A 211 -21.53 11.78 -16.62
N ALA A 212 -22.24 12.11 -15.53
CA ALA A 212 -22.13 13.42 -14.89
C ALA A 212 -20.77 13.58 -14.21
N ALA A 213 -20.33 12.54 -13.49
CA ALA A 213 -19.00 12.47 -12.91
C ALA A 213 -17.89 12.67 -13.97
N ALA A 214 -18.00 12.00 -15.13
CA ALA A 214 -17.07 12.16 -16.25
C ALA A 214 -17.00 13.63 -16.71
N SER A 215 -18.15 14.26 -16.96
CA SER A 215 -18.22 15.65 -17.40
C SER A 215 -17.60 16.63 -16.38
N HIS A 216 -17.79 16.40 -15.09
CA HIS A 216 -17.22 17.27 -14.05
C HIS A 216 -15.70 17.03 -13.88
N LEU A 217 -15.22 15.79 -14.02
CA LEU A 217 -13.79 15.50 -14.05
C LEU A 217 -13.09 16.10 -15.27
N GLU A 218 -13.70 16.03 -16.46
CA GLU A 218 -13.17 16.69 -17.67
C GLU A 218 -13.02 18.20 -17.46
N LYS A 219 -14.00 18.85 -16.83
CA LYS A 219 -13.88 20.27 -16.47
C LYS A 219 -12.77 20.52 -15.46
N ALA A 220 -12.64 19.67 -14.43
CA ALA A 220 -11.56 19.78 -13.45
C ALA A 220 -10.18 19.69 -14.13
N LEU A 221 -10.02 18.75 -15.06
CA LEU A 221 -8.78 18.53 -15.82
C LEU A 221 -8.51 19.63 -16.87
N LEU A 222 -9.54 20.23 -17.46
CA LEU A 222 -9.41 21.42 -18.30
C LEU A 222 -8.95 22.65 -17.51
N LEU A 223 -9.37 22.76 -16.24
CA LEU A 223 -8.93 23.82 -15.35
C LEU A 223 -7.51 23.55 -14.84
N ASP A 224 -7.16 22.30 -14.60
CA ASP A 224 -5.84 21.88 -14.10
C ASP A 224 -5.42 20.50 -14.61
N GLU A 225 -4.53 20.50 -15.61
CA GLU A 225 -4.05 19.30 -16.33
C GLU A 225 -3.09 18.41 -15.51
N ILE A 226 -2.68 18.83 -14.31
CA ILE A 226 -1.81 18.04 -13.42
C ILE A 226 -2.51 17.62 -12.13
N PHE A 227 -3.85 17.68 -12.11
CA PHE A 227 -4.64 17.29 -10.96
C PHE A 227 -4.66 15.77 -10.77
N TYR A 228 -3.70 15.26 -9.99
CA TYR A 228 -3.49 13.83 -9.73
C TYR A 228 -4.77 13.09 -9.31
N SER A 229 -5.54 13.62 -8.35
CA SER A 229 -6.77 12.95 -7.89
C SER A 229 -7.84 12.89 -8.96
N ALA A 230 -7.96 13.92 -9.81
CA ALA A 230 -8.89 13.92 -10.92
C ALA A 230 -8.52 12.88 -11.98
N HIS A 231 -7.24 12.76 -12.36
CA HIS A 231 -6.77 11.68 -13.25
C HIS A 231 -7.05 10.29 -12.68
N LEU A 232 -6.73 10.05 -11.40
CA LEU A 232 -6.99 8.75 -10.77
C LEU A 232 -8.50 8.41 -10.79
N LYS A 233 -9.36 9.40 -10.50
CA LYS A 233 -10.81 9.20 -10.51
C LYS A 233 -11.38 9.09 -11.93
N MET A 234 -10.83 9.80 -12.91
CA MET A 234 -11.21 9.69 -14.32
C MET A 234 -10.92 8.29 -14.85
N GLY A 235 -9.81 7.69 -14.43
CA GLY A 235 -9.53 6.28 -14.69
C GLY A 235 -10.62 5.34 -14.16
N ASP A 236 -11.09 5.54 -12.91
CA ASP A 236 -12.19 4.77 -12.34
C ASP A 236 -13.49 4.96 -13.15
N VAL A 237 -13.82 6.19 -13.53
CA VAL A 237 -15.00 6.54 -14.32
C VAL A 237 -14.96 5.91 -15.70
N TYR A 238 -13.86 6.03 -16.43
CA TYR A 238 -13.71 5.42 -17.75
C TYR A 238 -13.79 3.89 -17.68
N TYR A 239 -13.22 3.27 -16.65
CA TYR A 239 -13.35 1.84 -16.44
C TYR A 239 -14.81 1.40 -16.23
N LEU A 240 -15.58 2.15 -15.43
CA LEU A 240 -17.02 1.90 -15.24
C LEU A 240 -17.85 2.10 -16.53
N MET A 241 -17.38 2.96 -17.43
CA MET A 241 -17.97 3.17 -18.75
C MET A 241 -17.55 2.10 -19.78
N ASN A 242 -16.70 1.13 -19.41
CA ASN A 242 -16.04 0.17 -20.31
C ASN A 242 -15.11 0.82 -21.35
N LYS A 243 -14.64 2.04 -21.10
CA LYS A 243 -13.63 2.75 -21.90
C LYS A 243 -12.23 2.40 -21.40
N ASP A 244 -11.86 1.13 -21.56
CA ASP A 244 -10.64 0.56 -20.95
C ASP A 244 -9.35 1.26 -21.45
N SER A 245 -9.29 1.62 -22.74
CA SER A 245 -8.18 2.37 -23.37
C SER A 245 -7.91 3.69 -22.63
N MET A 246 -8.96 4.48 -22.43
CA MET A 246 -8.92 5.76 -21.74
C MET A 246 -8.59 5.59 -20.26
N ALA A 247 -9.18 4.60 -19.58
CA ALA A 247 -8.87 4.31 -18.18
C ALA A 247 -7.37 4.02 -17.96
N VAL A 248 -6.75 3.24 -18.87
CA VAL A 248 -5.31 2.96 -18.81
C VAL A 248 -4.47 4.23 -18.96
N VAL A 249 -4.86 5.13 -19.87
CA VAL A 249 -4.16 6.41 -20.07
C VAL A 249 -4.18 7.23 -18.78
N GLU A 250 -5.35 7.39 -18.17
CA GLU A 250 -5.55 8.15 -16.95
C GLU A 250 -4.74 7.60 -15.77
N TYR A 251 -4.81 6.29 -15.53
CA TYR A 251 -4.02 5.65 -14.47
C TYR A 251 -2.51 5.74 -14.73
N LYS A 252 -2.07 5.59 -15.98
CA LYS A 252 -0.65 5.78 -16.33
C LYS A 252 -0.21 7.22 -16.09
N TYR A 253 -1.03 8.21 -16.46
CA TYR A 253 -0.71 9.61 -16.23
C TYR A 253 -0.63 9.92 -14.72
N ALA A 254 -1.58 9.44 -13.92
CA ALA A 254 -1.52 9.53 -12.46
C ALA A 254 -0.23 8.88 -11.90
N SER A 255 0.23 7.76 -12.46
CA SER A 255 1.49 7.12 -12.05
C SER A 255 2.76 7.94 -12.39
N VAL A 256 2.67 8.84 -13.38
CA VAL A 256 3.74 9.78 -13.73
C VAL A 256 3.74 10.98 -12.80
N LEU A 257 2.56 11.50 -12.44
CA LEU A 257 2.40 12.59 -11.48
C LEU A 257 2.89 12.20 -10.09
N GLU A 258 2.64 10.95 -9.66
CA GLU A 258 3.12 10.39 -8.40
C GLU A 258 3.98 9.12 -8.58
N PRO A 259 5.28 9.26 -8.90
CA PRO A 259 6.13 8.13 -9.25
C PRO A 259 6.38 7.13 -8.11
N THR A 260 6.13 7.52 -6.86
CA THR A 260 6.32 6.69 -5.65
C THR A 260 5.02 6.08 -5.13
N ASN A 261 3.87 6.54 -5.61
CA ASN A 261 2.57 6.04 -5.17
C ASN A 261 2.22 4.76 -5.96
N PRO A 262 2.00 3.61 -5.30
CA PRO A 262 1.59 2.38 -5.97
C PRO A 262 0.13 2.39 -6.45
N THR A 263 -0.72 3.29 -5.93
CA THR A 263 -2.18 3.25 -6.15
C THR A 263 -2.60 3.21 -7.64
N PRO A 264 -2.05 4.04 -8.55
CA PRO A 264 -2.46 3.97 -9.96
C PRO A 264 -2.11 2.63 -10.63
N LEU A 265 -0.97 2.02 -10.25
CA LEU A 265 -0.55 0.71 -10.75
C LEU A 265 -1.39 -0.43 -10.16
N GLU A 266 -1.82 -0.29 -8.91
CA GLU A 266 -2.78 -1.21 -8.29
C GLU A 266 -4.14 -1.18 -9.02
N LYS A 267 -4.63 0.02 -9.38
CA LYS A 267 -5.86 0.18 -10.17
C LYS A 267 -5.75 -0.51 -11.53
N LEU A 268 -4.63 -0.34 -12.23
CA LEU A 268 -4.33 -1.08 -13.46
C LEU A 268 -4.31 -2.60 -13.21
N SER A 269 -3.63 -3.06 -12.17
CA SER A 269 -3.61 -4.49 -11.81
C SER A 269 -5.01 -5.04 -11.60
N ALA A 270 -5.88 -4.34 -10.88
CA ALA A 270 -7.25 -4.75 -10.63
C ALA A 270 -8.09 -4.77 -11.91
N MET A 271 -7.93 -3.75 -12.77
CA MET A 271 -8.60 -3.66 -14.07
C MET A 271 -8.29 -4.90 -14.94
N PHE A 272 -7.00 -5.21 -15.13
CA PHE A 272 -6.57 -6.37 -15.91
C PHE A 272 -6.99 -7.72 -15.27
N TYR A 273 -6.98 -7.81 -13.94
CA TYR A 273 -7.46 -9.00 -13.22
C TYR A 273 -8.94 -9.28 -13.53
N ASN A 274 -9.79 -8.25 -13.47
CA ASN A 274 -11.22 -8.38 -13.73
C ASN A 274 -11.54 -8.77 -15.18
N LYS A 275 -10.65 -8.45 -16.12
CA LYS A 275 -10.73 -8.86 -17.53
C LYS A 275 -10.16 -10.27 -17.78
N GLY A 276 -9.64 -10.94 -16.75
CA GLY A 276 -9.02 -12.26 -16.85
C GLY A 276 -7.61 -12.25 -17.46
N GLN A 277 -7.01 -11.08 -17.60
CA GLN A 277 -5.65 -10.86 -18.12
C GLN A 277 -4.65 -10.93 -16.96
N PHE A 278 -4.41 -12.15 -16.48
CA PHE A 278 -3.69 -12.38 -15.22
C PHE A 278 -2.19 -12.09 -15.33
N GLU A 279 -1.57 -12.33 -16.48
CA GLU A 279 -0.17 -12.03 -16.72
C GLU A 279 0.12 -10.52 -16.67
N GLU A 280 -0.70 -9.72 -17.33
CA GLU A 280 -0.63 -8.25 -17.32
C GLU A 280 -0.95 -7.70 -15.93
N SER A 281 -1.97 -8.25 -15.28
CA SER A 281 -2.30 -7.92 -13.90
C SER A 281 -1.11 -8.14 -12.95
N ALA A 282 -0.46 -9.31 -13.04
CA ALA A 282 0.71 -9.61 -12.22
C ALA A 282 1.87 -8.64 -12.50
N ALA A 283 2.07 -8.22 -13.75
CA ALA A 283 3.09 -7.24 -14.11
C ALA A 283 2.83 -5.89 -13.42
N PHE A 284 1.60 -5.38 -13.46
CA PHE A 284 1.24 -4.13 -12.76
C PHE A 284 1.32 -4.25 -11.23
N ALA A 285 0.89 -5.38 -10.65
CA ALA A 285 1.06 -5.64 -9.22
C ALA A 285 2.53 -5.62 -8.80
N ILE A 286 3.42 -6.25 -9.58
CA ILE A 286 4.86 -6.24 -9.33
C ILE A 286 5.42 -4.81 -9.43
N GLU A 287 5.01 -4.04 -10.43
CA GLU A 287 5.43 -2.64 -10.56
C GLU A 287 4.93 -1.78 -9.40
N ALA A 288 3.71 -2.01 -8.91
CA ALA A 288 3.20 -1.36 -7.70
C ALA A 288 4.06 -1.70 -6.48
N ILE A 289 4.42 -2.98 -6.27
CA ILE A 289 5.33 -3.40 -5.19
C ILE A 289 6.70 -2.72 -5.32
N MET A 290 7.18 -2.51 -6.55
CA MET A 290 8.42 -1.78 -6.82
C MET A 290 8.34 -0.28 -6.54
N LYS A 291 7.13 0.30 -6.43
CA LYS A 291 6.96 1.68 -5.93
C LYS A 291 6.98 1.70 -4.41
N TYR A 292 6.22 0.80 -3.79
CA TYR A 292 6.22 0.62 -2.35
C TYR A 292 5.72 -0.79 -1.96
N PRO A 293 6.48 -1.60 -1.20
CA PRO A 293 6.09 -2.98 -0.87
C PRO A 293 5.05 -3.06 0.26
N HIS A 294 3.78 -2.76 -0.06
CA HIS A 294 2.66 -3.00 0.86
C HIS A 294 2.35 -4.49 0.97
N ALA A 295 2.01 -4.98 2.17
CA ALA A 295 1.57 -6.36 2.38
C ALA A 295 0.32 -6.68 1.53
N HIS A 296 -0.62 -5.75 1.44
CA HIS A 296 -1.76 -5.79 0.51
C HIS A 296 -1.37 -6.11 -0.94
N LEU A 297 -0.34 -5.47 -1.49
CA LEU A 297 0.08 -5.71 -2.88
C LEU A 297 0.64 -7.12 -3.08
N PHE A 298 1.28 -7.70 -2.06
CA PHE A 298 1.66 -9.12 -2.10
C PHE A 298 0.42 -10.02 -2.06
N LYS A 299 -0.64 -9.67 -1.32
CA LYS A 299 -1.91 -10.42 -1.35
C LYS A 299 -2.58 -10.34 -2.72
N VAL A 300 -2.61 -9.15 -3.33
CA VAL A 300 -3.11 -8.94 -4.69
C VAL A 300 -2.34 -9.82 -5.67
N LEU A 301 -1.01 -9.78 -5.64
CA LEU A 301 -0.18 -10.65 -6.47
C LEU A 301 -0.44 -12.14 -6.20
N GLY A 302 -0.60 -12.54 -4.94
CA GLY A 302 -0.96 -13.92 -4.56
C GLY A 302 -2.27 -14.38 -5.21
N LYS A 303 -3.32 -13.55 -5.16
CA LYS A 303 -4.62 -13.85 -5.79
C LYS A 303 -4.54 -13.96 -7.31
N ILE A 304 -3.76 -13.09 -7.94
CA ILE A 304 -3.53 -13.15 -9.39
C ILE A 304 -2.83 -14.48 -9.74
N LEU A 305 -1.82 -14.86 -8.97
CA LEU A 305 -1.07 -16.08 -9.21
C LEU A 305 -1.92 -17.34 -9.02
N GLU A 306 -2.82 -17.36 -8.03
CA GLU A 306 -3.75 -18.48 -7.83
C GLU A 306 -4.61 -18.74 -9.07
N LYS A 307 -5.01 -17.69 -9.80
CA LYS A 307 -5.75 -17.84 -11.08
C LYS A 307 -4.91 -18.49 -12.18
N THR A 308 -3.59 -18.35 -12.11
CA THR A 308 -2.64 -18.99 -13.03
C THR A 308 -2.12 -20.35 -12.52
N GLY A 309 -2.68 -20.87 -11.41
CA GLY A 309 -2.27 -22.13 -10.81
C GLY A 309 -0.94 -22.06 -10.04
N ARG A 310 -0.54 -20.85 -9.63
CA ARG A 310 0.71 -20.57 -8.90
C ARG A 310 0.37 -20.02 -7.51
N GLU A 311 1.27 -20.19 -6.54
CA GLU A 311 1.10 -19.66 -5.19
C GLU A 311 2.20 -18.64 -4.89
N LEU A 312 1.92 -17.60 -4.12
CA LEU A 312 2.95 -16.68 -3.64
C LEU A 312 3.31 -16.98 -2.20
N ASN A 313 4.58 -17.32 -1.95
CA ASN A 313 5.10 -17.44 -0.59
C ASN A 313 6.29 -16.49 -0.39
N THR A 314 6.01 -15.33 0.21
CA THR A 314 7.03 -14.31 0.50
C THR A 314 8.08 -14.77 1.52
N GLN A 315 7.84 -15.89 2.23
CA GLN A 315 8.66 -16.36 3.33
C GLN A 315 8.92 -15.23 4.34
N TRP A 316 7.88 -14.44 4.61
CA TRP A 316 7.95 -13.33 5.55
C TRP A 316 8.30 -13.85 6.94
N ILE A 317 9.19 -13.14 7.63
CA ILE A 317 9.52 -13.45 9.02
C ILE A 317 9.43 -12.20 9.89
N LYS A 318 9.00 -12.40 11.14
CA LYS A 318 9.06 -11.36 12.16
C LYS A 318 10.50 -10.99 12.48
N ARG A 319 10.74 -9.70 12.73
CA ARG A 319 12.05 -9.20 13.17
C ARG A 319 12.03 -8.96 14.67
N GLU A 320 13.06 -9.37 15.40
CA GLU A 320 13.16 -9.05 16.84
C GLU A 320 13.56 -7.59 17.08
N VAL A 321 14.29 -7.01 16.14
CA VAL A 321 14.82 -5.65 16.16
C VAL A 321 14.34 -4.86 14.94
N TYR A 322 14.38 -3.53 15.03
CA TYR A 322 14.17 -2.69 13.86
C TYR A 322 15.33 -2.84 12.85
N PRO A 323 15.08 -2.56 11.55
CA PRO A 323 16.15 -2.44 10.58
C PRO A 323 17.27 -1.49 11.02
N LEU A 324 18.50 -1.74 10.59
CA LEU A 324 19.63 -0.90 11.02
C LEU A 324 19.52 0.47 10.34
N LYS A 325 18.93 1.43 11.05
CA LYS A 325 18.79 2.82 10.59
C LYS A 325 19.54 3.77 11.51
N THR A 326 19.93 4.89 10.91
CA THR A 326 20.89 5.85 11.46
C THR A 326 20.25 7.04 12.16
N LYS A 327 18.94 7.28 11.94
CA LYS A 327 18.29 8.53 12.37
C LYS A 327 17.86 8.54 13.84
N ASN A 328 17.37 7.41 14.37
CA ASN A 328 16.83 7.33 15.74
C ASN A 328 17.45 6.15 16.51
N ILE A 329 18.72 6.28 16.88
CA ILE A 329 19.48 5.24 17.62
C ILE A 329 18.79 4.85 18.94
N ASN A 330 18.07 5.78 19.56
CA ASN A 330 17.40 5.58 20.85
C ASN A 330 16.19 4.62 20.78
N GLU A 331 15.73 4.29 19.57
CA GLU A 331 14.60 3.38 19.35
C GLU A 331 15.06 1.93 19.11
N GLU A 332 16.37 1.66 19.17
CA GLU A 332 16.92 0.33 18.94
C GLU A 332 16.58 -0.62 20.10
N ILE A 333 15.92 -1.73 19.75
CA ILE A 333 15.70 -2.85 20.67
C ILE A 333 17.00 -3.63 20.77
N VAL A 334 17.63 -3.67 21.95
CA VAL A 334 18.83 -4.48 22.18
C VAL A 334 18.43 -5.90 22.53
N VAL A 335 18.89 -6.88 21.75
CA VAL A 335 18.63 -8.30 22.02
C VAL A 335 19.73 -8.94 22.88
N ASP A 336 19.37 -10.05 23.51
CA ASP A 336 20.31 -10.92 24.22
C ASP A 336 21.38 -11.48 23.27
N ASP A 337 22.58 -11.74 23.79
CA ASP A 337 23.72 -12.25 23.02
C ASP A 337 23.49 -13.63 22.41
N LYS A 338 22.49 -14.39 22.88
CA LYS A 338 22.06 -15.66 22.30
C LYS A 338 21.12 -15.50 21.11
N SER A 339 20.52 -14.32 20.90
CA SER A 339 19.65 -14.09 19.76
C SER A 339 20.49 -13.99 18.48
N PRO A 340 20.07 -14.65 17.38
CA PRO A 340 20.64 -14.41 16.05
C PRO A 340 20.76 -12.93 15.68
N TRP A 341 19.79 -12.12 16.13
CA TRP A 341 19.72 -10.69 15.84
C TRP A 341 20.83 -9.89 16.53
N TRP A 342 21.54 -10.47 17.51
CA TRP A 342 22.71 -9.84 18.11
C TRP A 342 23.85 -9.69 17.08
N HIS A 343 24.11 -10.75 16.31
CA HIS A 343 25.10 -10.70 15.22
C HIS A 343 24.70 -9.71 14.14
N TYR A 344 23.40 -9.63 13.82
CA TYR A 344 22.85 -8.64 12.93
C TYR A 344 23.15 -7.21 13.42
N GLN A 345 22.86 -6.88 14.69
CA GLN A 345 23.08 -5.54 15.24
C GLN A 345 24.56 -5.16 15.35
N SER A 346 25.44 -6.13 15.57
CA SER A 346 26.88 -5.87 15.69
C SER A 346 27.51 -5.22 14.44
N VAL A 347 26.87 -5.37 13.26
CA VAL A 347 27.32 -4.73 12.02
C VAL A 347 27.40 -3.21 12.11
N LYS A 348 26.50 -2.58 12.87
CA LYS A 348 26.47 -1.11 12.98
C LYS A 348 27.80 -0.55 13.51
N GLN A 349 28.45 -1.27 14.43
CA GLN A 349 29.77 -0.90 14.96
C GLN A 349 30.90 -1.26 13.99
N ASP A 350 30.81 -2.39 13.29
CA ASP A 350 31.85 -2.84 12.35
C ASP A 350 32.11 -1.83 11.23
N VAL A 351 31.03 -1.23 10.70
CA VAL A 351 31.08 -0.37 9.50
C VAL A 351 30.59 1.05 9.77
N PHE A 352 30.63 1.52 11.02
CA PHE A 352 30.07 2.81 11.46
C PHE A 352 30.50 4.01 10.59
N ASN A 353 31.75 4.01 10.10
CA ASN A 353 32.30 5.09 9.27
C ASN A 353 32.16 4.85 7.76
N PHE A 354 31.50 3.76 7.35
CA PHE A 354 31.47 3.30 5.97
C PHE A 354 30.07 3.28 5.36
N TYR A 355 29.05 3.81 6.03
CA TYR A 355 27.71 3.96 5.44
C TYR A 355 27.17 5.37 5.64
N ASP A 356 26.29 5.79 4.73
CA ASP A 356 25.62 7.09 4.81
C ASP A 356 24.25 7.01 5.53
N THR A 357 23.52 8.13 5.58
CA THR A 357 22.18 8.17 6.20
C THR A 357 21.14 7.31 5.48
N SER A 358 21.40 6.92 4.22
CA SER A 358 20.55 6.04 3.43
C SER A 358 20.78 4.55 3.74
N GLY A 359 21.86 4.21 4.45
CA GLY A 359 22.26 2.84 4.73
C GLY A 359 23.01 2.18 3.57
N VAL A 360 23.48 2.97 2.60
CA VAL A 360 24.40 2.50 1.55
C VAL A 360 25.81 2.48 2.10
N VAL A 361 26.46 1.33 2.00
CA VAL A 361 27.81 1.06 2.49
C VAL A 361 28.81 1.25 1.36
N VAL A 362 29.83 2.05 1.60
CA VAL A 362 31.01 2.17 0.73
C VAL A 362 31.88 0.92 0.92
N PRO A 363 32.24 0.21 -0.16
CA PRO A 363 33.09 -0.97 -0.07
C PRO A 363 34.37 -0.70 0.72
N ASN A 364 34.73 -1.62 1.61
CA ASN A 364 35.83 -1.47 2.55
C ASN A 364 36.44 -2.83 2.91
N GLU A 365 37.40 -2.82 3.84
CA GLU A 365 38.08 -4.04 4.31
C GLU A 365 37.18 -5.05 5.03
N LYS A 366 35.99 -4.64 5.50
CA LYS A 366 35.03 -5.51 6.20
C LYS A 366 34.03 -6.13 5.25
N THR A 367 33.55 -5.37 4.27
CA THR A 367 32.47 -5.82 3.40
C THR A 367 32.51 -5.16 2.02
N GLN A 368 32.06 -5.92 1.03
CA GLN A 368 31.81 -5.46 -0.34
C GLN A 368 30.30 -5.30 -0.61
N GLU A 369 29.46 -5.56 0.39
CA GLU A 369 28.01 -5.38 0.27
C GLU A 369 27.64 -3.91 0.17
N ARG A 370 26.73 -3.58 -0.75
CA ARG A 370 26.23 -2.22 -0.96
C ARG A 370 25.29 -1.74 0.14
N TYR A 371 24.56 -2.64 0.79
CA TYR A 371 23.48 -2.31 1.71
C TYR A 371 23.83 -2.76 3.13
N LEU A 372 23.72 -1.83 4.09
CA LEU A 372 23.97 -2.09 5.52
C LEU A 372 23.11 -3.24 6.02
N GLU A 373 21.85 -3.23 5.60
CA GLU A 373 20.88 -4.26 5.94
C GLU A 373 21.33 -5.64 5.43
N VAL A 374 21.78 -5.72 4.18
CA VAL A 374 22.22 -7.00 3.58
C VAL A 374 23.49 -7.52 4.24
N TYR A 375 24.43 -6.63 4.58
CA TYR A 375 25.62 -7.02 5.34
C TYR A 375 25.26 -7.55 6.73
N ALA A 376 24.31 -6.92 7.43
CA ALA A 376 23.80 -7.37 8.72
C ALA A 376 23.16 -8.76 8.64
N TRP A 377 22.36 -9.01 7.60
CA TRP A 377 21.82 -10.34 7.33
C TRP A 377 22.93 -11.35 7.06
N LYS A 378 23.90 -11.07 6.20
CA LYS A 378 25.03 -11.97 5.94
C LYS A 378 25.82 -12.30 7.21
N LYS A 379 26.10 -11.30 8.06
CA LYS A 379 26.78 -11.53 9.34
C LYS A 379 25.94 -12.43 10.26
N MET A 380 24.63 -12.21 10.36
CA MET A 380 23.73 -13.08 11.12
C MET A 380 23.70 -14.51 10.57
N LEU A 381 23.59 -14.69 9.25
CA LEU A 381 23.61 -16.01 8.62
C LEU A 381 24.93 -16.74 8.88
N ASN A 382 26.07 -16.06 8.77
CA ASN A 382 27.37 -16.70 8.97
C ASN A 382 27.65 -17.13 10.42
N ASN A 383 27.01 -16.47 11.41
CA ASN A 383 27.25 -16.74 12.82
C ASN A 383 26.14 -17.54 13.51
N THR A 384 25.14 -18.01 12.75
CA THR A 384 24.01 -18.77 13.30
C THR A 384 23.98 -20.19 12.77
N SER A 385 23.32 -21.09 13.49
CA SER A 385 23.16 -22.49 13.07
C SER A 385 22.54 -22.56 11.65
N PRO A 386 23.03 -23.44 10.77
CA PRO A 386 22.46 -23.64 9.42
C PRO A 386 20.99 -24.07 9.41
N LYS A 387 20.43 -24.47 10.56
CA LYS A 387 19.01 -24.79 10.70
C LYS A 387 18.12 -23.54 10.67
N HIS A 388 18.65 -22.37 11.02
CA HIS A 388 17.93 -21.09 10.98
C HIS A 388 18.04 -20.42 9.61
N PHE A 389 16.98 -19.67 9.25
CA PHE A 389 16.90 -18.84 8.05
C PHE A 389 17.24 -19.57 6.75
N GLN A 390 16.73 -20.80 6.59
CA GLN A 390 17.06 -21.66 5.45
C GLN A 390 16.73 -20.98 4.10
N PHE A 391 15.61 -20.26 4.05
CA PHE A 391 15.22 -19.49 2.87
C PHE A 391 16.19 -18.36 2.56
N ALA A 392 16.52 -17.51 3.56
CA ALA A 392 17.49 -16.43 3.38
C ALA A 392 18.86 -16.95 2.88
N ARG A 393 19.33 -18.10 3.39
CA ARG A 393 20.57 -18.75 2.91
C ARG A 393 20.46 -19.26 1.48
N ALA A 394 19.30 -19.77 1.09
CA ALA A 394 19.06 -20.17 -0.30
C ALA A 394 19.10 -18.93 -1.21
N MET A 395 18.44 -17.84 -0.81
CA MET A 395 18.47 -16.57 -1.53
C MET A 395 19.89 -15.99 -1.63
N GLU A 396 20.69 -16.09 -0.56
CA GLU A 396 22.11 -15.70 -0.61
C GLU A 396 22.90 -16.51 -1.63
N LYS A 397 22.72 -17.84 -1.65
CA LYS A 397 23.40 -18.71 -2.62
C LYS A 397 23.03 -18.40 -4.07
N MET A 398 21.81 -17.92 -4.29
CA MET A 398 21.32 -17.50 -5.60
C MET A 398 21.64 -16.04 -5.95
N GLY A 399 22.19 -15.28 -5.00
CA GLY A 399 22.49 -13.85 -5.19
C GLY A 399 21.28 -12.92 -5.05
N TYR A 400 20.17 -13.35 -4.44
CA TYR A 400 18.93 -12.59 -4.25
C TYR A 400 18.63 -12.24 -2.78
N LEU A 401 19.61 -12.37 -1.87
CA LEU A 401 19.41 -12.02 -0.46
C LEU A 401 18.98 -10.56 -0.27
N ASP A 402 19.52 -9.66 -1.08
CA ASP A 402 19.17 -8.24 -1.08
C ASP A 402 17.71 -7.99 -1.46
N CYS A 403 17.22 -8.62 -2.53
CA CYS A 403 15.81 -8.55 -2.90
C CYS A 403 14.91 -9.14 -1.80
N TYR A 404 15.28 -10.27 -1.20
CA TYR A 404 14.48 -10.88 -0.15
C TYR A 404 14.36 -9.95 1.07
N VAL A 405 15.49 -9.39 1.50
CA VAL A 405 15.57 -8.57 2.70
C VAL A 405 14.95 -7.19 2.51
N LEU A 406 15.14 -6.57 1.34
CA LEU A 406 14.67 -5.20 1.06
C LEU A 406 13.26 -5.14 0.49
N ILE A 407 12.67 -6.26 0.07
CA ILE A 407 11.35 -6.30 -0.58
C ILE A 407 10.41 -7.27 0.12
N SER A 408 10.75 -8.56 0.18
CA SER A 408 9.87 -9.55 0.83
C SER A 408 9.79 -9.35 2.35
N LEU A 409 10.85 -8.84 2.97
CA LEU A 409 10.92 -8.47 4.39
C LEU A 409 10.93 -6.95 4.60
N PHE A 410 10.31 -6.21 3.67
CA PHE A 410 10.30 -4.75 3.68
C PHE A 410 9.78 -4.19 5.01
N HIS A 411 10.42 -3.11 5.43
CA HIS A 411 10.01 -2.27 6.54
C HIS A 411 10.38 -0.84 6.16
N ILE A 412 9.58 0.15 6.56
CA ILE A 412 9.73 1.55 6.12
C ILE A 412 11.15 2.13 6.36
N ASP A 413 11.83 1.65 7.39
CA ASP A 413 13.21 2.05 7.71
C ASP A 413 14.24 1.64 6.65
N LEU A 414 13.88 0.74 5.75
CA LEU A 414 14.68 0.29 4.61
C LEU A 414 14.38 1.06 3.33
N TYR A 415 13.45 2.02 3.33
CA TYR A 415 12.96 2.66 2.11
C TYR A 415 14.07 3.22 1.22
N SER A 416 15.11 3.86 1.81
CA SER A 416 16.22 4.39 1.03
C SER A 416 17.07 3.30 0.35
N GLN A 417 17.28 2.16 1.00
CA GLN A 417 17.99 1.01 0.41
C GLN A 417 17.10 0.31 -0.63
N PHE A 418 15.81 0.20 -0.35
CA PHE A 418 14.79 -0.34 -1.26
C PHE A 418 14.72 0.44 -2.58
N ILE A 419 14.61 1.76 -2.53
CA ILE A 419 14.50 2.56 -3.75
C ILE A 419 15.81 2.53 -4.56
N ASP A 420 16.96 2.41 -3.90
CA ASP A 420 18.25 2.26 -4.56
C ASP A 420 18.35 0.91 -5.29
N ILE A 421 17.91 -0.22 -4.70
CA ILE A 421 17.92 -1.52 -5.41
C ILE A 421 16.93 -1.56 -6.57
N VAL A 422 15.74 -0.96 -6.42
CA VAL A 422 14.76 -0.86 -7.50
C VAL A 422 15.32 -0.04 -8.67
N LYS A 423 16.05 1.05 -8.40
CA LYS A 423 16.67 1.89 -9.44
C LYS A 423 17.88 1.22 -10.11
N THR A 424 18.72 0.55 -9.33
CA THR A 424 19.99 0.00 -9.83
C THR A 424 19.84 -1.39 -10.46
N HIS A 425 18.88 -2.20 -9.98
CA HIS A 425 18.68 -3.58 -10.40
C HIS A 425 17.18 -3.95 -10.59
N PRO A 426 16.40 -3.20 -11.39
CA PRO A 426 14.96 -3.41 -11.52
C PRO A 426 14.59 -4.83 -12.01
N GLU A 427 15.34 -5.36 -12.99
CA GLU A 427 15.11 -6.72 -13.52
C GLU A 427 15.37 -7.81 -12.47
N LYS A 428 16.34 -7.58 -11.58
CA LYS A 428 16.61 -8.49 -10.46
C LYS A 428 15.46 -8.48 -9.47
N VAL A 429 14.93 -7.28 -9.19
CA VAL A 429 13.75 -7.12 -8.34
C VAL A 429 12.54 -7.82 -8.94
N LYS A 430 12.22 -7.62 -10.23
CA LYS A 430 11.11 -8.33 -10.88
C LYS A 430 11.27 -9.85 -10.80
N LYS A 431 12.50 -10.34 -10.96
CA LYS A 431 12.80 -11.78 -10.87
C LYS A 431 12.58 -12.40 -9.50
N ILE A 432 12.64 -11.66 -8.38
CA ILE A 432 12.43 -12.29 -7.05
C ILE A 432 11.04 -12.91 -6.92
N PHE A 433 10.04 -12.30 -7.55
CA PHE A 433 8.70 -12.83 -7.52
C PHE A 433 8.70 -14.23 -8.14
N LEU A 434 9.41 -14.46 -9.24
CA LEU A 434 9.55 -15.81 -9.83
C LEU A 434 10.13 -16.86 -8.84
N HIS A 435 10.94 -16.42 -7.88
CA HIS A 435 11.63 -17.30 -6.91
C HIS A 435 10.80 -17.57 -5.65
N SER A 436 9.84 -16.70 -5.31
CA SER A 436 9.00 -16.81 -4.10
C SER A 436 7.79 -17.74 -4.28
N HIS A 437 7.59 -18.33 -5.47
CA HIS A 437 6.32 -19.00 -5.81
C HIS A 437 6.17 -20.47 -5.36
N GLN A 438 7.19 -21.11 -4.77
CA GLN A 438 7.21 -22.58 -4.70
C GLN A 438 7.59 -23.20 -3.35
N LEU A 439 7.23 -22.55 -2.24
CA LEU A 439 7.44 -23.11 -0.89
C LEU A 439 6.16 -23.48 -0.13
N GLY A 440 5.05 -23.71 -0.85
CA GLY A 440 3.93 -24.51 -0.35
C GLY A 440 4.32 -25.97 -0.10
#